data_AF-A0A6L2JJN9-F1
#
_entry.id   AF-A0A6L2JJN9-F1
#
_cell.length_a   1.000
_cell.length_b   1.000
_cell.length_c   1.000
_cell.angle_alpha   90.00
_cell.angle_beta   90.00
_cell.angle_gamma   90.00
#
_symmetry.space_group_name_H-M   'P 1'
#
loop_
_entity.id
_entity.type
_entity.pdbx_description
1 polymer ?
#
loop_
_entity_poly.entity_id
_entity_poly.type
_entity_poly.pdbx_seq_one_letter_code
_entity_poly.pdbx_strand_id
1 'polypeptide(L)'
;MFKWFWRFCTQDTSLWSRVIKAIYGETGSADGNVNSGLKTCWMNIVQEVNSLVGKGIDLRKFICFKLGNGEKARFWDDRWLDVPMGDRWTWKFSSGEFSVASVRRLIDDKTLPDAAQKTRWVRYVPIKVNVIAWKVKSNSLPTRFNISRRGSPLNSIKCGICDTGVETASHLFFSCDLVRQLVRLIARSLVGGMFPLWGLSRMRIECRGWGIYVFRSRIN
;
A
#
# COMPACT_ATOMS: atom_id res chain seq x y z
N MET A 1 3.80 -9.12 5.80
CA MET A 1 2.90 -9.92 6.65
C MET A 1 2.77 -11.37 6.19
N PHE A 2 2.41 -11.64 4.93
CA PHE A 2 2.20 -13.00 4.40
C PHE A 2 3.38 -13.99 4.59
N LYS A 3 4.63 -13.52 4.67
CA LYS A 3 5.80 -14.37 5.00
C LYS A 3 5.60 -15.20 6.27
N TRP A 4 5.01 -14.63 7.32
CA TRP A 4 4.78 -15.34 8.58
C TRP A 4 3.64 -16.35 8.48
N PHE A 5 2.61 -16.04 7.67
CA PHE A 5 1.56 -16.99 7.33
C PHE A 5 2.13 -18.19 6.55
N TRP A 6 3.00 -17.95 5.58
CA TRP A 6 3.75 -19.00 4.88
C TRP A 6 4.60 -19.85 5.84
N ARG A 7 5.35 -19.20 6.75
CA ARG A 7 6.14 -19.92 7.77
C ARG A 7 5.26 -20.75 8.70
N PHE A 8 4.03 -20.33 8.99
CA PHE A 8 3.11 -21.10 9.83
C PHE A 8 2.70 -22.40 9.14
N CYS A 9 2.33 -22.35 7.85
CA CYS A 9 2.00 -23.55 7.08
C CYS A 9 3.21 -24.48 6.90
N THR A 10 4.41 -23.91 6.73
CA THR A 10 5.62 -24.70 6.39
C THR A 10 6.42 -25.19 7.59
N GLN A 11 6.40 -24.48 8.72
CA GLN A 11 7.14 -24.81 9.95
C GLN A 11 6.17 -25.31 11.02
N ASP A 12 5.33 -26.28 10.65
CA ASP A 12 4.23 -26.82 11.45
C ASP A 12 4.66 -27.47 12.79
N THR A 13 5.93 -27.88 12.90
CA THR A 13 6.52 -28.52 14.10
C THR A 13 7.25 -27.56 15.04
N SER A 14 7.48 -26.32 14.62
CA SER A 14 8.24 -25.36 15.43
C SER A 14 7.49 -24.93 16.70
N LEU A 15 8.21 -24.56 17.77
CA LEU A 15 7.59 -24.19 19.05
C LEU A 15 6.56 -23.07 18.91
N TRP A 16 6.89 -22.04 18.13
CA TRP A 16 5.99 -20.91 17.92
C TRP A 16 4.73 -21.32 17.14
N SER A 17 4.82 -22.20 16.14
CA SER A 17 3.63 -22.64 15.40
C SER A 17 2.73 -23.54 16.25
N ARG A 18 3.30 -24.37 17.13
CA ARG A 18 2.55 -25.13 18.15
C ARG A 18 1.83 -24.22 19.14
N VAL A 19 2.46 -23.14 19.60
CA VAL A 19 1.81 -22.14 20.46
C VAL A 19 0.63 -21.47 19.74
N ILE A 20 0.81 -21.09 18.47
CA ILE A 20 -0.28 -20.52 17.66
C ILE A 20 -1.42 -21.55 17.48
N LYS A 21 -1.10 -22.82 17.20
CA LYS A 21 -2.11 -23.88 17.10
C LYS A 21 -2.86 -24.13 18.40
N ALA A 22 -2.17 -24.06 19.54
CA ALA A 22 -2.80 -24.21 20.86
C ALA A 22 -3.77 -23.06 21.19
N ILE A 23 -3.44 -21.82 20.79
CA ILE A 23 -4.27 -20.64 21.07
C ILE A 23 -5.41 -20.50 20.06
N TYR A 24 -5.15 -20.78 18.77
CA TYR A 24 -6.04 -20.45 17.64
C TYR A 24 -6.53 -21.66 16.84
N GLY A 25 -6.29 -22.88 17.31
CA GLY A 25 -6.63 -24.13 16.63
C GLY A 25 -5.65 -24.50 15.51
N GLU A 26 -5.80 -25.71 14.96
CA GLU A 26 -4.84 -26.31 14.01
C GLU A 26 -4.60 -25.46 12.76
N THR A 27 -5.63 -24.73 12.31
CA THR A 27 -5.54 -23.84 11.14
C THR A 27 -5.16 -22.40 11.49
N GLY A 28 -4.84 -22.11 12.76
CA GLY A 28 -4.42 -20.79 13.23
C GLY A 28 -5.50 -19.72 13.03
N SER A 29 -6.78 -20.11 13.05
CA SER A 29 -7.94 -19.28 12.72
C SER A 29 -7.99 -18.78 11.25
N ALA A 30 -7.24 -19.39 10.34
CA ALA A 30 -7.26 -19.01 8.92
C ALA A 30 -8.65 -19.18 8.27
N ASP A 31 -9.44 -20.13 8.76
CA ASP A 31 -10.76 -20.49 8.20
C ASP A 31 -11.93 -19.74 8.88
N GLY A 32 -11.62 -18.76 9.73
CA GLY A 32 -12.62 -17.87 10.34
C GLY A 32 -13.36 -18.45 11.56
N ASN A 33 -13.00 -19.66 12.02
CA ASN A 33 -13.77 -20.37 13.04
C ASN A 33 -13.39 -20.07 14.51
N VAL A 34 -12.64 -18.99 14.79
CA VAL A 34 -12.27 -18.66 16.17
C VAL A 34 -12.55 -17.20 16.46
N ASN A 35 -13.63 -16.95 17.20
CA ASN A 35 -13.96 -15.63 17.74
C ASN A 35 -13.10 -15.37 18.99
N SER A 36 -11.78 -15.32 18.82
CA SER A 36 -10.91 -14.88 19.90
C SER A 36 -10.96 -13.35 19.94
N GLY A 37 -11.62 -12.77 20.95
CA GLY A 37 -11.56 -11.32 21.23
C GLY A 37 -10.14 -10.78 21.50
N LEU A 38 -9.12 -11.66 21.44
CA LEU A 38 -7.70 -11.37 21.56
C LEU A 38 -7.16 -10.72 20.27
N LYS A 39 -6.92 -9.41 20.33
CA LYS A 39 -6.20 -8.66 19.29
C LYS A 39 -4.69 -8.90 19.39
N THR A 40 -4.22 -10.00 18.82
CA THR A 40 -2.78 -10.32 18.78
C THR A 40 -2.14 -9.96 17.46
N CYS A 41 -0.80 -9.87 17.46
CA CYS A 41 -0.02 -9.72 16.23
C CYS A 41 -0.32 -10.81 15.20
N TRP A 42 -0.60 -12.04 15.65
CA TRP A 42 -1.02 -13.14 14.78
C TRP A 42 -2.38 -12.86 14.15
N MET A 43 -3.37 -12.41 14.93
CA MET A 43 -4.69 -12.09 14.38
C MET A 43 -4.66 -10.93 13.40
N ASN A 44 -3.78 -9.93 13.59
CA ASN A 44 -3.56 -8.90 12.57
C ASN A 44 -3.04 -9.50 11.26
N ILE A 45 -2.12 -10.48 11.31
CA ILE A 45 -1.64 -11.17 10.10
C ILE A 45 -2.79 -11.95 9.43
N VAL A 46 -3.57 -12.72 10.19
CA VAL A 46 -4.68 -13.53 9.64
C VAL A 46 -5.77 -12.65 9.04
N GLN A 47 -6.15 -11.55 9.71
CA GLN A 47 -7.12 -10.59 9.21
C GLN A 47 -6.66 -9.92 7.93
N GLU A 48 -5.39 -9.54 7.82
CA GLU A 48 -4.82 -9.00 6.58
C GLU A 48 -4.85 -10.02 5.44
N VAL A 49 -4.57 -11.30 5.71
CA VAL A 49 -4.67 -12.37 4.70
C VAL A 49 -6.14 -12.56 4.25
N ASN A 50 -7.09 -12.56 5.18
CA ASN A 50 -8.52 -12.62 4.86
C ASN A 50 -9.01 -11.39 4.10
N SER A 51 -8.51 -10.20 4.43
CA SER A 51 -8.81 -8.95 3.72
C SER A 51 -8.38 -9.01 2.24
N LEU A 52 -7.27 -9.69 1.94
CA LEU A 52 -6.86 -9.94 0.55
C LEU A 52 -7.82 -10.87 -0.19
N VAL A 53 -8.34 -11.90 0.48
CA VAL A 53 -9.37 -12.78 -0.09
C VAL A 53 -10.63 -11.99 -0.44
N GLY A 54 -11.06 -11.08 0.44
CA GLY A 54 -12.19 -10.17 0.18
C GLY A 54 -11.97 -9.22 -1.01
N LYS A 55 -10.73 -8.98 -1.40
CA LYS A 55 -10.35 -8.19 -2.60
C LYS A 55 -10.16 -9.05 -3.86
N GLY A 56 -10.54 -10.34 -3.81
CA GLY A 56 -10.37 -11.29 -4.90
C GLY A 56 -8.95 -11.84 -5.05
N ILE A 57 -8.04 -11.54 -4.11
CA ILE A 57 -6.64 -11.98 -4.13
C ILE A 57 -6.47 -13.09 -3.10
N ASP A 58 -6.84 -14.30 -3.47
CA ASP A 58 -6.66 -15.46 -2.60
C ASP A 58 -5.24 -16.06 -2.75
N LEU A 59 -4.32 -15.54 -1.92
CA LEU A 59 -2.94 -16.02 -1.86
C LEU A 59 -2.82 -17.47 -1.37
N ARG A 60 -3.84 -18.02 -0.70
CA ARG A 60 -3.82 -19.40 -0.18
C ARG A 60 -3.81 -20.41 -1.32
N LYS A 61 -4.48 -20.09 -2.44
CA LYS A 61 -4.50 -20.94 -3.66
C LYS A 61 -3.12 -21.20 -4.26
N PHE A 62 -2.15 -20.35 -3.93
CA PHE A 62 -0.77 -20.48 -4.44
C PHE A 62 0.15 -21.25 -3.49
N ILE A 63 -0.32 -21.55 -2.27
CA ILE A 63 0.31 -22.47 -1.33
C ILE A 63 -0.14 -23.88 -1.71
N CYS A 64 0.78 -24.75 -2.10
CA CYS A 64 0.44 -26.12 -2.50
C CYS A 64 1.30 -27.13 -1.77
N PHE A 65 0.63 -28.10 -1.15
CA PHE A 65 1.29 -29.26 -0.57
C PHE A 65 1.57 -30.27 -1.69
N LYS A 66 2.84 -30.65 -1.86
CA LYS A 66 3.22 -31.78 -2.70
C LYS A 66 3.39 -32.99 -1.80
N LEU A 67 2.70 -34.08 -2.13
CA LEU A 67 2.78 -35.35 -1.42
C LEU A 67 3.95 -36.17 -1.93
N GLY A 68 4.73 -36.68 -1.00
CA GLY A 68 5.73 -37.71 -1.18
C GLY A 68 5.31 -39.00 -0.50
N ASN A 69 5.56 -39.15 0.82
CA ASN A 69 5.38 -40.41 1.54
C ASN A 69 4.03 -40.55 2.27
N GLY A 70 3.21 -39.48 2.31
CA GLY A 70 1.84 -39.54 2.81
C GLY A 70 1.66 -39.42 4.32
N GLU A 71 2.71 -39.14 5.10
CA GLU A 71 2.61 -39.04 6.57
C GLU A 71 1.83 -37.80 7.05
N LYS A 72 1.73 -36.74 6.23
CA LYS A 72 1.03 -35.49 6.58
C LYS A 72 -0.21 -35.19 5.74
N ALA A 73 -0.71 -36.16 4.99
CA ALA A 73 -1.80 -35.98 4.02
C ALA A 73 -3.17 -35.71 4.68
N ARG A 74 -3.88 -34.65 4.25
CA ARG A 74 -5.34 -34.55 4.45
C ARG A 74 -6.04 -34.91 3.14
N PHE A 75 -6.33 -36.21 3.02
CA PHE A 75 -6.79 -36.88 1.80
C PHE A 75 -8.01 -36.25 1.11
N TRP A 76 -8.81 -35.42 1.78
CA TRP A 76 -10.03 -34.85 1.18
C TRP A 76 -9.95 -33.33 0.91
N ASP A 77 -8.93 -32.64 1.43
CA ASP A 77 -8.87 -31.17 1.37
C ASP A 77 -7.80 -30.62 0.40
N ASP A 78 -6.88 -31.47 -0.09
CA ASP A 78 -5.69 -31.02 -0.82
C ASP A 78 -5.79 -31.14 -2.36
N ARG A 79 -5.21 -30.17 -3.09
CA ARG A 79 -5.18 -30.12 -4.57
C ARG A 79 -3.93 -30.83 -5.12
N TRP A 80 -4.11 -32.06 -5.57
CA TRP A 80 -3.09 -33.00 -6.08
C TRP A 80 -2.30 -32.50 -7.30
N LEU A 81 -0.97 -32.65 -7.27
CA LEU A 81 -0.07 -32.57 -8.42
C LEU A 81 1.01 -33.64 -8.28
N ASP A 82 0.95 -34.67 -9.13
CA ASP A 82 1.84 -35.85 -9.12
C ASP A 82 3.31 -35.47 -9.32
N VAL A 83 4.15 -35.67 -8.30
CA VAL A 83 5.61 -35.81 -8.45
C VAL A 83 6.20 -36.58 -7.25
N PRO A 84 7.09 -37.57 -7.47
CA PRO A 84 7.68 -38.38 -6.41
C PRO A 84 8.89 -37.65 -5.79
N MET A 85 8.63 -36.70 -4.90
CA MET A 85 9.63 -36.13 -4.00
C MET A 85 8.94 -35.82 -2.67
N GLY A 86 9.60 -36.12 -1.54
CA GLY A 86 9.05 -36.04 -0.17
C GLY A 86 8.13 -34.85 0.12
N ASP A 87 7.20 -35.04 1.07
CA ASP A 87 6.18 -34.07 1.48
C ASP A 87 6.75 -32.63 1.60
N ARG A 88 6.40 -31.74 0.67
CA ARG A 88 6.94 -30.37 0.62
C ARG A 88 5.90 -29.34 0.17
N TRP A 89 5.90 -28.20 0.87
CA TRP A 89 5.14 -27.01 0.46
C TRP A 89 5.82 -26.28 -0.71
N THR A 90 5.04 -25.95 -1.73
CA THR A 90 5.49 -25.26 -2.94
C THR A 90 4.65 -24.02 -3.24
N TRP A 91 5.28 -23.04 -3.90
CA TRP A 91 4.69 -21.77 -4.29
C TRP A 91 4.54 -21.68 -5.82
N LYS A 92 3.29 -21.56 -6.31
CA LYS A 92 2.94 -21.77 -7.74
C LYS A 92 3.29 -20.65 -8.73
N PHE A 93 3.89 -19.53 -8.33
CA PHE A 93 4.00 -18.34 -9.19
C PHE A 93 5.34 -18.18 -9.95
N SER A 94 6.43 -18.81 -9.51
CA SER A 94 7.74 -18.62 -10.18
C SER A 94 8.53 -19.90 -10.37
N SER A 95 9.08 -20.46 -9.30
CA SER A 95 10.09 -21.52 -9.32
C SER A 95 9.77 -22.63 -8.32
N GLY A 96 8.56 -22.64 -7.78
CA GLY A 96 8.19 -23.49 -6.64
C GLY A 96 8.62 -22.93 -5.28
N GLU A 97 9.46 -21.89 -5.24
CA GLU A 97 9.97 -21.30 -4.01
C GLU A 97 9.28 -19.99 -3.63
N PHE A 98 8.99 -19.84 -2.34
CA PHE A 98 8.35 -18.65 -1.80
C PHE A 98 9.32 -17.46 -1.76
N SER A 99 8.90 -16.32 -2.31
CA SER A 99 9.59 -15.05 -2.11
C SER A 99 8.62 -13.90 -1.85
N VAL A 100 8.99 -12.97 -0.96
CA VAL A 100 8.20 -11.76 -0.69
C VAL A 100 8.01 -10.93 -1.95
N ALA A 101 9.00 -10.92 -2.85
CA ALA A 101 8.92 -10.24 -4.13
C ALA A 101 7.84 -10.83 -5.06
N SER A 102 7.66 -12.15 -5.09
CA SER A 102 6.61 -12.79 -5.88
C SER A 102 5.21 -12.45 -5.37
N VAL A 103 4.99 -12.50 -4.04
CA VAL A 103 3.71 -12.10 -3.42
C VAL A 103 3.41 -10.64 -3.71
N ARG A 104 4.41 -9.76 -3.61
CA ARG A 104 4.23 -8.33 -3.89
C ARG A 104 3.83 -8.09 -5.35
N ARG A 105 4.51 -8.73 -6.31
CA ARG A 105 4.13 -8.63 -7.73
C ARG A 105 2.69 -9.07 -7.98
N LEU A 106 2.26 -10.17 -7.36
CA LEU A 106 0.89 -10.67 -7.51
C LEU A 106 -0.16 -9.70 -6.92
N ILE A 107 0.14 -9.10 -5.77
CA ILE A 107 -0.73 -8.07 -5.18
C ILE A 107 -0.74 -6.83 -6.10
N ASP A 108 0.42 -6.35 -6.52
CA ASP A 108 0.55 -5.15 -7.34
C ASP A 108 -0.21 -5.31 -8.68
N ASP A 109 -0.10 -6.47 -9.35
CA ASP A 109 -0.81 -6.80 -10.60
C ASP A 109 -2.34 -6.77 -10.45
N LYS A 110 -2.86 -7.17 -9.30
CA LYS A 110 -4.31 -7.23 -9.03
C LYS A 110 -4.89 -5.98 -8.41
N THR A 111 -4.05 -5.15 -7.76
CA THR A 111 -4.51 -4.02 -6.96
C THR A 111 -4.22 -2.68 -7.61
N LEU A 112 -3.16 -2.59 -8.43
CA LEU A 112 -2.82 -1.35 -9.12
C LEU A 112 -3.59 -1.28 -10.44
N PRO A 113 -4.21 -0.14 -10.77
CA PRO A 113 -4.75 0.07 -12.11
C PRO A 113 -3.61 -0.05 -13.12
N ASP A 114 -3.88 -0.67 -14.27
CA ASP A 114 -2.94 -0.75 -15.38
C ASP A 114 -2.40 0.66 -15.65
N ALA A 115 -1.10 0.83 -15.45
CA ALA A 115 -0.51 2.11 -15.12
C ALA A 115 -0.42 2.99 -16.38
N ALA A 116 -1.54 3.54 -16.83
CA ALA A 116 -1.61 4.48 -17.95
C ALA A 116 -0.72 5.72 -17.70
N GLN A 117 -0.38 6.01 -16.43
CA GLN A 117 0.61 7.02 -16.08
C GLN A 117 1.56 6.56 -14.97
N LYS A 118 2.78 6.19 -15.36
CA LYS A 118 3.90 6.02 -14.41
C LYS A 118 4.15 7.33 -13.66
N THR A 119 4.33 7.25 -12.34
CA THR A 119 4.75 8.40 -11.54
C THR A 119 6.15 8.86 -12.00
N ARG A 120 6.24 10.07 -12.57
CA ARG A 120 7.51 10.67 -12.99
C ARG A 120 8.13 11.45 -11.84
N TRP A 121 9.24 10.96 -11.32
CA TRP A 121 10.02 11.62 -10.27
C TRP A 121 10.99 12.64 -10.87
N VAL A 122 11.09 13.83 -10.28
CA VAL A 122 12.04 14.87 -10.73
C VAL A 122 13.36 14.68 -9.99
N ARG A 123 14.44 14.32 -10.71
CA ARG A 123 15.74 13.96 -10.12
C ARG A 123 16.40 15.10 -9.32
N TYR A 124 16.18 16.34 -9.74
CA TYR A 124 16.79 17.54 -9.13
C TYR A 124 16.08 18.03 -7.86
N VAL A 125 14.98 17.37 -7.50
CA VAL A 125 14.14 17.76 -6.36
C VAL A 125 14.33 16.73 -5.24
N PRO A 126 14.50 17.15 -3.97
CA PRO A 126 14.61 16.21 -2.86
C PRO A 126 13.46 15.21 -2.81
N ILE A 127 13.74 13.96 -2.46
CA ILE A 127 12.77 12.86 -2.46
C ILE A 127 11.49 13.20 -1.66
N LYS A 128 11.61 13.93 -0.56
CA LYS A 128 10.47 14.34 0.28
C LYS A 128 9.45 15.20 -0.48
N VAL A 129 9.92 16.16 -1.28
CA VAL A 129 9.07 17.06 -2.08
C VAL A 129 8.35 16.26 -3.17
N ASN A 130 9.10 15.39 -3.82
CA ASN A 130 8.65 14.42 -4.79
C ASN A 130 7.51 13.52 -4.21
N VAL A 131 7.67 13.02 -2.97
CA VAL A 131 6.67 12.21 -2.27
C VAL A 131 5.43 13.05 -1.92
N ILE A 132 5.60 14.29 -1.48
CA ILE A 132 4.49 15.21 -1.22
C ILE A 132 3.70 15.47 -2.50
N ALA A 133 4.37 15.76 -3.62
CA ALA A 133 3.72 15.98 -4.91
C ALA A 133 2.91 14.76 -5.37
N TRP A 134 3.47 13.56 -5.20
CA TRP A 134 2.73 12.33 -5.47
C TRP A 134 1.50 12.16 -4.56
N LYS A 135 1.62 12.45 -3.25
CA LYS A 135 0.48 12.41 -2.32
C LYS A 135 -0.60 13.43 -2.65
N VAL A 136 -0.22 14.63 -3.12
CA VAL A 136 -1.17 15.65 -3.61
C VAL A 136 -1.89 15.12 -4.85
N LYS A 137 -1.14 14.62 -5.85
CA LYS A 137 -1.71 14.11 -7.12
C LYS A 137 -2.66 12.92 -6.88
N SER A 138 -2.31 12.03 -5.96
CA SER A 138 -3.09 10.82 -5.63
C SER A 138 -4.17 11.06 -4.57
N ASN A 139 -4.43 12.31 -4.19
CA ASN A 139 -5.33 12.70 -3.09
C ASN A 139 -5.15 11.83 -1.83
N SER A 140 -3.89 11.53 -1.49
CA SER A 140 -3.50 10.62 -0.39
C SER A 140 -2.89 11.37 0.80
N LEU A 141 -3.00 12.69 0.82
CA LEU A 141 -2.63 13.49 1.98
C LEU A 141 -3.62 13.29 3.13
N PRO A 142 -3.17 13.30 4.40
CA PRO A 142 -4.01 13.17 5.57
C PRO A 142 -4.75 14.48 5.87
N THR A 143 -5.53 14.98 4.92
CA THR A 143 -6.38 16.16 5.14
C THR A 143 -7.63 15.76 5.91
N ARG A 144 -8.26 16.69 6.64
CA ARG A 144 -9.51 16.39 7.38
C ARG A 144 -10.59 15.80 6.48
N PHE A 145 -10.69 16.23 5.23
CA PHE A 145 -11.59 15.61 4.24
C PHE A 145 -11.27 14.13 4.00
N ASN A 146 -9.99 13.79 3.74
CA ASN A 146 -9.58 12.41 3.48
C ASN A 146 -9.64 11.53 4.73
N ILE A 147 -9.43 12.11 5.92
CA ILE A 147 -9.57 11.43 7.21
C ILE A 147 -11.03 11.11 7.49
N SER A 148 -11.94 12.08 7.30
CA SER A 148 -13.39 11.88 7.44
C SER A 148 -13.91 10.77 6.52
N ARG A 149 -13.46 10.73 5.25
CA ARG A 149 -13.80 9.66 4.30
C ARG A 149 -13.38 8.25 4.75
N ARG A 150 -12.43 8.14 5.68
CA ARG A 150 -11.94 6.86 6.23
C ARG A 150 -12.66 6.46 7.52
N GLY A 151 -13.68 7.20 7.93
CA GLY A 151 -14.52 6.88 9.09
C GLY A 151 -13.96 7.34 10.43
N SER A 152 -12.95 8.22 10.46
CA SER A 152 -12.50 8.81 11.72
C SER A 152 -13.47 9.91 12.17
N PRO A 153 -13.88 9.93 13.46
CA PRO A 153 -14.77 10.96 13.99
C PRO A 153 -14.01 12.29 14.05
N LEU A 154 -14.46 13.27 13.27
CA LEU A 154 -13.96 14.64 13.28
C LEU A 154 -15.13 15.59 13.58
N ASN A 155 -14.91 16.55 14.47
CA ASN A 155 -15.92 17.57 14.80
C ASN A 155 -16.21 18.49 13.61
N SER A 156 -15.24 18.66 12.70
CA SER A 156 -15.37 19.48 11.51
C SER A 156 -14.34 19.08 10.45
N ILE A 157 -14.74 19.16 9.18
CA ILE A 157 -13.85 18.99 8.01
C ILE A 157 -13.27 20.32 7.51
N LYS A 158 -13.56 21.43 8.19
CA LYS A 158 -13.00 22.75 7.88
C LYS A 158 -11.48 22.76 8.05
N CYS A 159 -10.83 23.57 7.22
CA CYS A 159 -9.41 23.82 7.20
C CYS A 159 -8.92 24.29 8.56
N GLY A 160 -7.98 23.55 9.17
CA GLY A 160 -7.41 23.95 10.46
C GLY A 160 -6.54 25.22 10.42
N ILE A 161 -6.29 25.77 9.22
CA ILE A 161 -5.42 26.94 9.03
C ILE A 161 -6.25 28.23 8.92
N CYS A 162 -7.29 28.23 8.09
CA CYS A 162 -8.10 29.44 7.83
C CYS A 162 -9.54 29.34 8.31
N ASP A 163 -10.02 28.16 8.70
CA ASP A 163 -11.39 27.86 9.18
C ASP A 163 -12.56 28.27 8.25
N THR A 164 -12.27 28.71 7.01
CA THR A 164 -13.28 29.16 6.05
C THR A 164 -13.74 28.06 5.10
N GLY A 165 -12.83 27.21 4.61
CA GLY A 165 -13.10 26.19 3.59
C GLY A 165 -12.90 24.75 4.08
N VAL A 166 -13.29 23.76 3.26
CA VAL A 166 -13.02 22.34 3.54
C VAL A 166 -11.53 22.04 3.37
N GLU A 167 -10.95 21.30 4.31
CA GLU A 167 -9.54 20.92 4.27
C GLU A 167 -9.27 19.82 3.22
N THR A 168 -9.07 20.25 1.97
CA THR A 168 -8.62 19.42 0.86
C THR A 168 -7.16 19.70 0.53
N ALA A 169 -6.50 18.79 -0.20
CA ALA A 169 -5.14 19.04 -0.69
C ALA A 169 -5.09 20.31 -1.57
N SER A 170 -6.08 20.50 -2.45
CA SER A 170 -6.17 21.69 -3.29
C SER A 170 -6.33 22.96 -2.46
N HIS A 171 -7.12 22.91 -1.39
CA HIS A 171 -7.29 24.04 -0.49
C HIS A 171 -6.01 24.36 0.27
N LEU A 172 -5.39 23.36 0.93
CA LEU A 172 -4.16 23.55 1.70
C LEU A 172 -3.01 24.15 0.88
N PHE A 173 -2.86 23.77 -0.39
CA PHE A 173 -1.73 24.21 -1.22
C PHE A 173 -2.02 25.41 -2.12
N PHE A 174 -3.27 25.58 -2.60
CA PHE A 174 -3.56 26.54 -3.68
C PHE A 174 -4.61 27.59 -3.34
N SER A 175 -5.59 27.30 -2.47
CA SER A 175 -6.71 28.23 -2.21
C SER A 175 -6.88 28.69 -0.77
N CYS A 176 -6.12 28.16 0.19
CA CYS A 176 -6.13 28.64 1.57
C CYS A 176 -5.54 30.06 1.64
N ASP A 177 -6.34 31.01 2.11
CA ASP A 177 -5.97 32.43 2.10
C ASP A 177 -4.71 32.71 2.92
N LEU A 178 -4.59 32.08 4.09
CA LEU A 178 -3.40 32.21 4.94
C LEU A 178 -2.14 31.67 4.24
N VAL A 179 -2.26 30.52 3.56
CA VAL A 179 -1.12 29.92 2.82
C VAL A 179 -0.74 30.80 1.64
N ARG A 180 -1.70 31.37 0.91
CA ARG A 180 -1.43 32.31 -0.18
C ARG A 180 -0.70 33.56 0.32
N GLN A 181 -1.07 34.08 1.49
CA GLN A 181 -0.38 35.21 2.10
C GLN A 181 1.06 34.85 2.50
N LEU A 182 1.26 33.70 3.14
CA LEU A 182 2.59 33.21 3.52
C LEU A 182 3.50 33.01 2.29
N VAL A 183 2.98 32.37 1.23
CA VAL A 183 3.72 32.16 -0.02
C VAL A 183 4.09 33.50 -0.66
N ARG A 184 3.19 34.50 -0.64
CA ARG A 184 3.49 35.85 -1.13
C ARG A 184 4.58 36.53 -0.29
N LEU A 185 4.56 36.37 1.03
CA LEU A 185 5.58 36.93 1.93
C LEU A 185 6.95 36.30 1.67
N ILE A 186 7.01 34.97 1.58
CA ILE A 186 8.24 34.23 1.25
C ILE A 186 8.74 34.62 -0.16
N ALA A 187 7.84 34.73 -1.13
CA ALA A 187 8.21 35.15 -2.48
C ALA A 187 8.82 36.56 -2.47
N ARG A 188 8.23 37.51 -1.73
CA ARG A 188 8.77 38.86 -1.58
C ARG A 188 10.15 38.89 -0.92
N SER A 189 10.37 38.07 0.11
CA SER A 189 11.66 38.00 0.81
C SER A 189 12.77 37.33 -0.01
N LEU A 190 12.42 36.47 -0.97
CA LEU A 190 13.39 35.80 -1.85
C LEU A 190 13.76 36.62 -3.09
N VAL A 191 13.02 37.69 -3.42
CA VAL A 191 13.30 38.55 -4.59
C VAL A 191 14.56 39.42 -4.39
N GLY A 192 15.11 39.50 -3.17
CA GLY A 192 16.41 40.13 -2.88
C GLY A 192 17.65 39.24 -3.07
N GLY A 193 17.48 37.95 -3.39
CA GLY A 193 18.58 36.99 -3.52
C GLY A 193 18.23 35.91 -4.52
N MET A 194 18.76 36.07 -5.74
CA MET A 194 18.79 35.14 -6.88
C MET A 194 18.36 33.69 -6.60
N PHE A 195 17.05 33.46 -6.50
CA PHE A 195 16.42 32.16 -6.69
C PHE A 195 15.29 32.35 -7.71
N PRO A 196 15.40 31.79 -8.92
CA PRO A 196 14.35 31.92 -9.91
C PRO A 196 13.12 31.13 -9.42
N LEU A 197 12.14 31.86 -8.88
CA LEU A 197 10.77 31.40 -8.61
C LEU A 197 9.97 31.11 -9.91
N TRP A 198 10.65 30.72 -10.98
CA TRP A 198 10.06 30.17 -12.19
C TRP A 198 9.65 28.70 -12.02
N GLY A 199 9.72 28.14 -10.81
CA GLY A 199 9.38 26.75 -10.50
C GLY A 199 8.08 26.53 -9.72
N LEU A 200 7.52 27.55 -9.05
CA LEU A 200 6.33 27.37 -8.19
C LEU A 200 5.12 28.19 -8.64
N SER A 201 5.32 29.34 -9.28
CA SER A 201 4.23 30.14 -9.89
C SER A 201 3.65 29.50 -11.15
N ARG A 202 4.37 28.52 -11.75
CA ARG A 202 3.93 27.71 -12.89
C ARG A 202 3.80 26.23 -12.54
N MET A 203 3.62 25.90 -11.25
CA MET A 203 3.06 24.60 -10.87
C MET A 203 1.53 24.71 -10.90
N ARG A 204 1.00 25.14 -12.06
CA ARG A 204 -0.38 24.85 -12.42
C ARG A 204 -0.40 23.35 -12.63
N ILE A 205 -0.76 22.60 -11.60
CA ILE A 205 -1.21 21.22 -11.76
C ILE A 205 -2.53 21.34 -12.50
N GLU A 206 -2.45 21.58 -13.81
CA GLU A 206 -3.59 21.59 -14.69
C GLU A 206 -4.01 20.13 -14.83
N CYS A 207 -4.95 19.71 -14.00
CA CYS A 207 -5.69 18.46 -14.17
C CYS A 207 -6.62 18.58 -15.39
N ARG A 208 -6.07 18.83 -16.58
CA ARG A 208 -6.74 18.61 -17.86
C ARG A 208 -5.71 17.97 -18.78
N GLY A 209 -6.14 16.92 -19.49
CA GLY A 209 -5.29 15.89 -20.06
C GLY A 209 -4.08 16.36 -20.88
N TRP A 210 -3.07 15.47 -20.90
CA TRP A 210 -1.97 15.35 -21.85
C TRP A 210 -0.71 16.24 -21.66
N GLY A 211 0.42 15.56 -21.38
CA GLY A 211 1.77 16.01 -21.73
C GLY A 211 2.49 16.97 -20.77
N ILE A 212 3.46 16.46 -19.99
CA ILE A 212 4.49 17.33 -19.37
C ILE A 212 5.50 17.71 -20.46
N TYR A 213 5.21 18.76 -21.23
CA TYR A 213 6.17 19.38 -22.14
C TYR A 213 6.88 20.55 -21.44
N VAL A 214 8.20 20.46 -21.33
CA VAL A 214 9.06 21.61 -21.04
C VAL A 214 9.31 22.30 -22.39
N PHE A 215 8.63 23.40 -22.67
CA PHE A 215 9.02 24.26 -23.80
C PHE A 215 10.36 24.90 -23.47
N ARG A 216 11.38 24.54 -24.26
CA ARG A 216 12.67 25.23 -24.31
C ARG A 216 12.48 26.47 -25.19
N SER A 217 12.45 27.67 -24.61
CA SER A 217 12.60 28.88 -25.42
C SER A 217 14.02 28.91 -25.97
N ARG A 218 14.15 28.73 -27.28
CA ARG A 218 15.32 29.18 -28.06
C ARG A 218 15.35 30.69 -27.92
N ILE A 219 16.45 31.22 -27.40
CA ILE A 219 16.80 32.63 -27.51
C ILE A 219 17.66 32.71 -28.77
N ASN A 220 17.26 33.57 -29.72
CA ASN A 220 18.10 33.98 -30.85
C ASN A 220 19.27 34.82 -30.33
#